data_AF-A0A0E4H946-F1
#
_entry.id   AF-A0A0E4H946-F1
#
_cell.length_a   1.000
_cell.length_b   1.000
_cell.length_c   1.000
_cell.angle_alpha   90.00
_cell.angle_beta   90.00
_cell.angle_gamma   90.00
#
_symmetry.space_group_name_H-M   'P 1'
#
loop_
_entity.id
_entity.type
_entity.pdbx_description
1 polymer ?
#
loop_
_entity_poly.entity_id
_entity_poly.type
_entity_poly.pdbx_seq_one_letter_code
_entity_poly.pdbx_strand_id
1 'polypeptide(L)'
;MTLGKEYPVLSIEVYNSKVSNFSSTIGDFVIYRLRGDDGIILPYPSKLFEVTSNKMPSRWIPYKENDDIFMFIPISLAREYFWDDFYNDENDAPLDLIKEEEIIIQES
;
A
#
# COMPACT_ATOMS: atom_id res chain seq x y z
N MET A 1 10.29 6.53 10.59
CA MET A 1 10.72 6.94 9.25
C MET A 1 11.98 7.75 9.40
N THR A 2 13.03 7.29 8.76
CA THR A 2 14.36 7.86 8.68
C THR A 2 14.57 8.43 7.26
N LEU A 3 15.00 9.70 7.19
CA LEU A 3 15.28 10.41 5.95
C LEU A 3 16.32 9.65 5.10
N GLY A 4 16.08 9.59 3.78
CA GLY A 4 17.00 8.97 2.83
C GLY A 4 17.06 7.45 2.90
N LYS A 5 16.29 6.80 3.78
CA LYS A 5 16.15 5.34 3.82
C LYS A 5 15.11 4.89 2.80
N GLU A 6 15.37 3.73 2.21
CA GLU A 6 14.47 3.05 1.30
C GLU A 6 13.45 2.17 2.06
N TYR A 7 12.19 2.21 1.63
CA TYR A 7 11.09 1.43 2.22
C TYR A 7 10.36 0.62 1.15
N PRO A 8 10.05 -0.65 1.44
CA PRO A 8 9.18 -1.45 0.58
C PRO A 8 7.72 -1.03 0.78
N VAL A 9 7.06 -0.72 -0.33
CA VAL A 9 5.62 -0.43 -0.37
C VAL A 9 4.87 -1.75 -0.48
N LEU A 10 3.87 -1.92 0.40
CA LEU A 10 3.01 -3.10 0.48
C LEU A 10 1.72 -2.91 -0.32
N SER A 11 1.20 -1.68 -0.36
CA SER A 11 0.09 -1.29 -1.22
C SER A 11 0.19 0.18 -1.62
N ILE A 12 -0.33 0.48 -2.81
CA ILE A 12 -0.56 1.86 -3.27
C ILE A 12 -2.05 2.08 -3.30
N GLU A 13 -2.53 3.05 -2.52
CA GLU A 13 -3.93 3.40 -2.40
C GLU A 13 -4.18 4.74 -3.09
N VAL A 14 -5.10 4.75 -4.04
CA VAL A 14 -5.53 5.94 -4.77
C VAL A 14 -6.95 6.26 -4.35
N TYR A 15 -7.08 7.27 -3.51
CA TYR A 15 -8.35 7.74 -3.00
C TYR A 15 -9.01 8.73 -3.95
N ASN A 16 -10.31 8.62 -4.10
CA ASN A 16 -11.10 9.54 -4.89
C ASN A 16 -11.23 10.87 -4.15
N SER A 17 -10.60 11.90 -4.72
CA SER A 17 -10.51 13.23 -4.12
C SER A 17 -11.84 13.95 -3.90
N LYS A 18 -12.93 13.47 -4.52
CA LYS A 18 -14.25 14.08 -4.41
C LYS A 18 -15.10 13.48 -3.29
N VAL A 19 -14.75 12.31 -2.79
CA VAL A 19 -15.58 11.53 -1.84
C VAL A 19 -14.81 11.10 -0.61
N SER A 20 -13.48 10.89 -0.70
CA SER A 20 -12.67 10.44 0.43
C SER A 20 -12.32 11.57 1.39
N ASN A 21 -12.92 11.51 2.59
CA ASN A 21 -12.54 12.35 3.71
C ASN A 21 -11.15 11.98 4.25
N PHE A 22 -10.76 10.71 4.15
CA PHE A 22 -9.48 10.21 4.66
C PHE A 22 -8.28 10.83 3.94
N SER A 23 -8.29 10.87 2.60
CA SER A 23 -7.22 11.52 1.81
C SER A 23 -7.11 13.00 2.11
N SER A 24 -8.26 13.65 2.38
CA SER A 24 -8.29 15.06 2.77
C SER A 24 -7.63 15.29 4.12
N THR A 25 -7.81 14.37 5.08
CA THR A 25 -7.16 14.42 6.41
C THR A 25 -5.67 14.11 6.34
N ILE A 26 -5.25 13.12 5.55
CA ILE A 26 -3.83 12.78 5.39
C ILE A 26 -3.07 13.81 4.52
N GLY A 27 -3.76 14.58 3.68
CA GLY A 27 -3.17 15.64 2.85
C GLY A 27 -2.66 15.16 1.49
N ASP A 28 -3.02 13.94 1.09
CA ASP A 28 -2.69 13.38 -0.22
C ASP A 28 -3.72 12.35 -0.68
N PHE A 29 -3.84 12.19 -2.00
CA PHE A 29 -4.77 11.24 -2.62
C PHE A 29 -4.11 9.94 -3.01
N VAL A 30 -2.79 9.92 -3.13
CA VAL A 30 -1.99 8.71 -3.29
C VAL A 30 -1.31 8.43 -1.95
N ILE A 31 -1.59 7.26 -1.39
CA ILE A 31 -1.11 6.82 -0.09
C ILE A 31 -0.31 5.54 -0.29
N TYR A 32 0.84 5.44 0.38
CA TYR A 32 1.61 4.21 0.46
C TYR A 32 1.39 3.56 1.81
N ARG A 33 1.03 2.27 1.82
CA ARG A 33 1.21 1.46 3.04
C ARG A 33 2.56 0.82 3.00
N LEU A 34 3.32 1.02 4.06
CA LEU A 34 4.66 0.47 4.22
C LEU A 34 4.92 0.15 5.67
N ARG A 35 5.92 -0.70 5.91
CA ARG A 35 6.41 -1.04 7.24
C ARG A 35 7.46 0.00 7.67
N GLY A 36 7.16 0.76 8.73
CA GLY A 36 8.06 1.74 9.30
C GLY A 36 9.25 1.12 10.03
N ASP A 37 10.14 1.99 10.55
CA ASP A 37 11.32 1.58 11.32
C ASP A 37 10.98 0.83 12.62
N ASP A 38 9.79 1.07 13.17
CA ASP A 38 9.23 0.41 14.35
C ASP A 38 8.59 -0.95 14.02
N GLY A 39 8.58 -1.37 12.76
CA GLY A 39 7.96 -2.59 12.29
C GLY A 39 6.43 -2.49 12.12
N ILE A 40 5.83 -1.34 12.41
CA ILE A 40 4.38 -1.12 12.29
C ILE A 40 4.05 -0.75 10.85
N ILE A 41 2.93 -1.26 10.34
CA ILE A 41 2.43 -0.93 9.00
C ILE A 41 1.43 0.22 9.12
N LEU A 42 1.72 1.33 8.47
CA LEU A 42 0.87 2.53 8.50
C LEU A 42 0.72 3.13 7.09
N PRO A 43 -0.37 3.89 6.85
CA PRO A 43 -0.53 4.69 5.64
C PRO A 43 0.30 5.98 5.73
N TYR A 44 1.01 6.30 4.65
CA TYR A 44 1.77 7.54 4.52
C TYR A 44 1.43 8.26 3.20
N PRO A 45 1.28 9.60 3.22
CA PRO A 45 1.06 10.37 1.99
C PRO A 45 2.26 10.26 1.05
N SER A 46 1.99 10.02 -0.24
CA SER A 46 3.03 9.80 -1.26
C SER A 46 4.01 10.97 -1.40
N LYS A 47 3.55 12.19 -1.14
CA LYS A 47 4.36 13.42 -1.16
C LYS A 47 5.56 13.43 -0.19
N LEU A 48 5.59 12.53 0.80
CA LEU A 48 6.73 12.39 1.71
C LEU A 48 7.90 11.62 1.08
N PHE A 49 7.72 11.07 -0.13
CA PHE A 49 8.67 10.17 -0.74
C PHE A 49 9.02 10.56 -2.16
N GLU A 50 10.24 10.19 -2.56
CA GLU A 50 10.68 10.11 -3.93
C GLU A 50 10.59 8.66 -4.40
N VAL A 51 10.04 8.47 -5.60
CA VAL A 51 9.97 7.15 -6.25
C VAL A 51 11.33 6.86 -6.87
N THR A 52 12.08 5.90 -6.31
CA THR A 52 13.42 5.54 -6.81
C THR A 52 13.37 4.60 -8.03
N SER A 53 12.21 3.99 -8.30
CA SER A 53 11.96 3.14 -9.47
C SER A 53 10.53 3.27 -9.99
N ASN A 54 10.39 3.63 -11.27
CA ASN A 54 9.08 3.69 -11.95
C ASN A 54 8.60 2.34 -12.48
N LYS A 55 9.26 1.23 -12.13
CA LYS A 55 8.86 -0.11 -12.57
C LYS A 55 7.85 -0.68 -11.58
N MET A 56 6.60 -0.79 -12.04
CA MET A 56 5.57 -1.56 -11.34
C MET A 56 5.93 -3.07 -11.41
N PRO A 57 5.95 -3.80 -10.29
CA PRO A 57 6.18 -5.24 -10.32
C PRO A 57 5.06 -5.95 -11.10
N SER A 58 5.42 -6.87 -11.98
CA SER A 58 4.49 -7.50 -12.94
C SER A 58 3.32 -8.27 -12.33
N ARG A 59 3.40 -8.57 -11.03
CA ARG A 59 2.40 -9.33 -10.28
C ARG A 59 1.53 -8.44 -9.39
N TRP A 60 1.69 -7.12 -9.46
CA TRP A 60 0.76 -6.21 -8.82
C TRP A 60 -0.49 -6.09 -9.66
N ILE A 61 -1.64 -6.20 -9.01
CA ILE A 61 -2.93 -6.11 -9.67
C ILE A 61 -3.71 -4.91 -9.13
N PRO A 62 -4.50 -4.26 -9.98
CA PRO A 62 -5.50 -3.31 -9.52
C PRO A 62 -6.63 -4.03 -8.77
N TYR A 63 -7.05 -3.50 -7.64
CA TYR A 63 -8.18 -3.94 -6.85
C TYR A 63 -9.03 -2.74 -6.46
N LYS A 64 -10.30 -2.75 -6.82
CA LYS A 64 -11.26 -1.72 -6.40
C LYS A 64 -11.95 -2.23 -5.14
N GLU A 65 -11.63 -1.65 -3.99
CA GLU A 65 -12.28 -1.99 -2.73
C GLU A 65 -13.70 -1.42 -2.68
N ASN A 66 -13.86 -0.14 -3.04
CA ASN A 66 -15.16 0.52 -3.13
C ASN A 66 -15.09 1.75 -4.06
N ASP A 67 -16.12 2.60 -4.07
CA ASP A 67 -16.16 3.81 -4.92
C ASP A 67 -15.20 4.93 -4.46
N ASP A 68 -14.70 4.84 -3.22
CA ASP A 68 -13.83 5.84 -2.60
C ASP A 68 -12.34 5.53 -2.79
N ILE A 69 -11.98 4.26 -3.00
CA ILE A 69 -10.59 3.81 -3.05
C ILE A 69 -10.34 2.76 -4.12
N PHE A 70 -9.24 2.95 -4.83
CA PHE A 70 -8.64 2.00 -5.73
C PHE A 70 -7.23 1.64 -5.24
N MET A 71 -6.91 0.36 -5.16
CA MET A 71 -5.64 -0.12 -4.65
C MET A 71 -4.84 -0.82 -5.74
N PHE A 72 -3.52 -0.72 -5.66
CA PHE A 72 -2.61 -1.66 -6.30
C PHE A 72 -1.91 -2.45 -5.21
N ILE A 73 -2.00 -3.77 -5.33
CA ILE A 73 -1.47 -4.72 -4.35
C ILE A 73 -0.80 -5.90 -5.06
N PRO A 74 0.20 -6.54 -4.44
CA PRO A 74 0.68 -7.84 -4.87
C PRO A 74 -0.46 -8.85 -5.03
N ILE A 75 -0.38 -9.72 -6.06
CA ILE A 75 -1.38 -10.76 -6.30
C ILE A 75 -1.51 -11.75 -5.13
N SER A 76 -0.44 -11.95 -4.36
CA SER A 76 -0.45 -12.77 -3.15
C SER A 76 -1.41 -12.19 -2.10
N LEU A 77 -1.28 -10.91 -1.79
CA LEU A 77 -2.16 -10.17 -0.89
C LEU A 77 -3.60 -10.10 -1.44
N ALA A 78 -3.77 -9.90 -2.74
CA ALA A 78 -5.10 -9.85 -3.34
C ALA A 78 -5.87 -11.17 -3.21
N ARG A 79 -5.17 -12.30 -3.26
CA ARG A 79 -5.78 -13.61 -3.04
C ARG A 79 -6.23 -13.77 -1.59
N GLU A 80 -5.43 -13.31 -0.63
CA GLU A 80 -5.81 -13.37 0.78
C GLU A 80 -7.03 -12.49 1.08
N TYR A 81 -7.05 -11.23 0.63
CA TYR A 81 -8.22 -10.37 0.78
C TYR A 81 -9.48 -10.97 0.14
N PHE A 82 -9.35 -11.64 -1.01
CA PHE A 82 -10.48 -12.37 -1.61
C PHE A 82 -11.01 -13.49 -0.71
N TRP A 83 -10.15 -14.21 0.01
CA TRP A 83 -10.59 -15.25 0.94
C TRP A 83 -11.14 -14.66 2.24
N ASP A 84 -10.58 -13.56 2.74
CA ASP A 84 -11.07 -12.83 3.91
C ASP A 84 -12.47 -12.26 3.65
N ASP A 85 -12.67 -11.58 2.51
CA ASP A 85 -13.94 -10.97 2.10
C ASP A 85 -15.08 -12.01 1.96
N PHE A 86 -14.75 -13.27 1.67
CA PHE A 86 -15.74 -14.30 1.34
C PHE A 86 -15.87 -15.44 2.37
N TYR A 87 -14.85 -15.72 3.19
CA TYR A 87 -14.78 -16.98 3.91
C TYR A 87 -14.31 -16.94 5.37
N ASN A 88 -13.71 -15.87 5.93
CA ASN A 88 -13.31 -15.89 7.35
C ASN A 88 -13.09 -14.52 8.02
N ASP A 89 -13.60 -14.38 9.25
CA ASP A 89 -13.42 -13.23 10.19
C ASP A 89 -12.14 -13.33 11.06
N GLU A 90 -11.24 -14.30 10.84
CA GLU A 90 -10.01 -14.44 11.63
C GLU A 90 -8.78 -14.86 10.79
N ASN A 91 -7.79 -13.95 10.73
CA ASN A 91 -6.43 -14.09 11.31
C ASN A 91 -5.20 -13.89 10.38
N ASP A 92 -4.30 -13.01 10.85
CA ASP A 92 -2.87 -12.77 10.56
C ASP A 92 -2.27 -13.34 9.25
N ALA A 93 -2.24 -12.50 8.21
CA ALA A 93 -1.47 -12.74 6.99
C ALA A 93 0.06 -12.76 7.25
N PRO A 94 0.78 -13.84 6.87
CA PRO A 94 2.24 -13.88 6.99
C PRO A 94 2.90 -13.01 5.91
N LEU A 95 3.34 -11.82 6.32
CA LEU A 95 4.07 -10.80 5.53
C LEU A 95 5.38 -11.28 4.87
N ASP A 96 5.82 -12.52 5.10
CA ASP A 96 7.04 -13.09 4.52
C ASP A 96 6.93 -13.40 3.01
N LEU A 97 5.73 -13.32 2.42
CA LEU A 97 5.48 -13.59 1.01
C LEU A 97 5.77 -12.41 0.05
N ILE A 98 6.11 -11.22 0.56
CA ILE A 98 6.12 -9.99 -0.27
C ILE A 98 7.52 -9.58 -0.76
N LYS A 99 8.59 -10.21 -0.26
CA LYS A 99 9.99 -9.78 -0.53
C LYS A 99 10.40 -9.69 -2.00
N GLU A 100 9.73 -10.39 -2.91
CA GLU A 100 10.07 -10.39 -4.36
C GLU A 100 9.24 -9.41 -5.20
N GLU A 101 8.30 -8.68 -4.59
CA GLU A 101 7.34 -7.82 -5.29
C GLU A 101 7.30 -6.41 -4.69
N GLU A 102 8.41 -5.91 -4.17
CA GLU A 102 8.45 -4.62 -3.47
C GLU A 102 8.64 -3.44 -4.43
N ILE A 103 7.85 -2.38 -4.27
CA ILE A 103 8.17 -1.06 -4.82
C ILE A 103 9.01 -0.35 -3.78
N ILE A 104 10.16 0.19 -4.19
CA ILE A 104 11.07 0.89 -3.29
C ILE A 104 10.83 2.40 -3.44
N ILE A 105 10.62 3.05 -2.30
CA ILE A 105 10.52 4.51 -2.20
C ILE A 105 11.51 5.04 -1.17
N GLN A 106 11.95 6.28 -1.32
CA GLN A 106 12.89 6.93 -0.42
C GLN A 106 12.22 8.13 0.26
N GLU A 107 12.36 8.26 1.58
CA GLU A 107 11.87 9.45 2.30
C GLU A 107 12.66 10.71 1.89
N SER A 108 11.93 11.77 1.53
CA SER A 108 12.45 13.03 0.96
C SER A 108 12.72 14.13 1.97
#